data_AF-A0A6C0IQF9-F1
#
_entry.id   AF-A0A6C0IQF9-F1
#
_cell.length_a   1.000
_cell.length_b   1.000
_cell.length_c   1.000
_cell.angle_alpha   90.00
_cell.angle_beta   90.00
_cell.angle_gamma   90.00
#
_symmetry.space_group_name_H-M   'P 1'
#
loop_
_entity.id
_entity.type
_entity.pdbx_description
1 polymer ?
#
loop_
_entity_poly.entity_id
_entity_poly.type
_entity_poly.pdbx_seq_one_letter_code
_entity_poly.pdbx_strand_id
1 'polypeptide(L)'
;MSNYTSSNEDISKNFIKTLEEDANNAMKLKPPPSWNKLDKITKKNKLFCYAEKFALENKYNASELKMLKMFFLKTLEKGKLNKIKEVNYSVETQDILSIPGLFFNQTTKNFTLRNMDPKHVSTLKSLPSKNGKQKIE
;
A
#
# COMPACT_ATOMS: atom_id res chain seq x y z
N MET A 1 -63.60 16.66 0.66
CA MET A 1 -62.96 15.62 -0.17
C MET A 1 -61.45 15.74 -0.01
N SER A 2 -60.79 14.65 0.37
CA SER A 2 -59.36 14.55 0.64
C SER A 2 -58.47 14.69 -0.60
N ASN A 3 -57.35 15.38 -0.42
CA ASN A 3 -56.36 15.79 -1.43
C ASN A 3 -55.67 14.60 -2.12
N TYR A 4 -55.56 14.66 -3.45
CA TYR A 4 -54.62 13.84 -4.23
C TYR A 4 -53.92 14.72 -5.27
N THR A 5 -52.81 15.32 -4.86
CA THR A 5 -51.76 15.77 -5.76
C THR A 5 -50.47 15.15 -5.25
N SER A 6 -50.25 13.86 -5.57
CA SER A 6 -48.92 13.27 -5.42
C SER A 6 -48.01 14.02 -6.38
N SER A 7 -47.17 14.88 -5.81
CA SER A 7 -46.29 15.82 -6.48
C SER A 7 -45.32 15.08 -7.41
N ASN A 8 -45.11 15.62 -8.62
CA ASN A 8 -44.07 15.16 -9.56
C ASN A 8 -42.66 15.08 -8.92
N GLU A 9 -42.44 15.80 -7.82
CA GLU A 9 -41.24 15.69 -6.99
C GLU A 9 -41.08 14.33 -6.33
N ASP A 10 -42.16 13.66 -5.91
CA ASP A 10 -42.09 12.37 -5.20
C ASP A 10 -41.71 11.24 -6.16
N ILE A 11 -42.19 11.31 -7.40
CA ILE A 11 -41.80 10.39 -8.48
C ILE A 11 -40.32 10.58 -8.83
N SER A 12 -39.87 11.83 -8.93
CA SER A 12 -38.47 12.17 -9.23
C SER A 12 -37.52 11.73 -8.10
N LYS A 13 -37.92 11.93 -6.83
CA LYS A 13 -37.17 11.48 -5.65
C LYS A 13 -37.05 9.95 -5.60
N ASN A 14 -38.13 9.24 -5.91
CA ASN A 14 -38.11 7.77 -5.95
C ASN A 14 -37.21 7.25 -7.07
N PHE A 15 -37.23 7.87 -8.26
CA PHE A 15 -36.35 7.49 -9.37
C PHE A 15 -34.86 7.71 -9.05
N ILE A 16 -34.53 8.85 -8.43
CA ILE A 16 -33.16 9.13 -7.95
C ILE A 16 -32.73 8.10 -6.91
N LYS A 17 -33.62 7.78 -5.95
CA LYS A 17 -33.34 6.77 -4.92
C LYS A 17 -33.08 5.40 -5.52
N THR A 18 -33.87 4.97 -6.51
CA THR A 18 -33.66 3.70 -7.21
C THR A 18 -32.33 3.66 -7.97
N LEU A 19 -31.96 4.74 -8.66
CA LEU A 19 -30.66 4.84 -9.35
C LEU A 19 -29.47 4.78 -8.38
N GLU A 20 -29.59 5.43 -7.22
CA GLU A 20 -28.58 5.37 -6.16
C GLU A 20 -28.49 3.94 -5.56
N GLU A 21 -29.62 3.26 -5.37
CA GLU A 21 -29.68 1.88 -4.88
C GLU A 21 -29.03 0.89 -5.86
N ASP A 22 -29.28 1.05 -7.16
CA ASP A 22 -28.72 0.21 -8.22
C ASP A 22 -27.21 0.43 -8.39
N ALA A 23 -26.73 1.67 -8.33
CA ALA A 23 -25.29 1.98 -8.35
C ALA A 23 -24.56 1.37 -7.14
N ASN A 24 -25.17 1.45 -5.95
CA ASN A 24 -24.64 0.86 -4.73
C ASN A 24 -24.68 -0.68 -4.76
N ASN A 25 -25.70 -1.29 -5.35
CA ASN A 25 -25.80 -2.75 -5.49
C ASN A 25 -24.82 -3.31 -6.54
N ALA A 26 -24.60 -2.59 -7.65
CA ALA A 26 -23.62 -2.98 -8.67
C ALA A 26 -22.18 -2.98 -8.14
N MET A 27 -21.85 -2.09 -7.18
CA MET A 27 -20.56 -2.11 -6.47
C MET A 27 -20.40 -3.32 -5.55
N LYS A 28 -21.48 -3.79 -4.90
CA LYS A 28 -21.45 -4.93 -3.98
C LYS A 28 -21.25 -6.28 -4.68
N LEU A 29 -21.60 -6.40 -5.96
CA LEU A 29 -21.49 -7.64 -6.73
C LEU A 29 -20.07 -7.94 -7.23
N LYS A 30 -19.18 -6.94 -7.31
CA LYS A 30 -17.82 -7.14 -7.80
C LYS A 30 -16.92 -7.53 -6.62
N PRO A 31 -16.18 -8.65 -6.70
CA PRO A 31 -15.21 -8.99 -5.68
C PRO A 31 -14.19 -7.85 -5.60
N PRO A 32 -13.79 -7.46 -4.38
CA PRO A 32 -12.99 -6.27 -4.24
C PRO A 32 -11.61 -6.48 -4.87
N PRO A 33 -11.01 -5.42 -5.41
CA PRO A 33 -9.86 -5.53 -6.30
C PRO A 33 -8.61 -6.07 -5.58
N SER A 34 -7.85 -6.90 -6.29
CA SER A 34 -6.53 -7.36 -5.86
C SER A 34 -5.50 -6.22 -5.90
N TRP A 35 -4.43 -6.33 -5.09
CA TRP A 35 -3.40 -5.28 -4.96
C TRP A 35 -2.86 -4.77 -6.31
N ASN A 36 -2.60 -5.66 -7.27
CA ASN A 36 -2.10 -5.29 -8.60
C ASN A 36 -3.09 -4.41 -9.41
N LYS A 37 -4.39 -4.55 -9.17
CA LYS A 37 -5.48 -3.80 -9.84
C LYS A 37 -5.82 -2.48 -9.14
N LEU A 38 -5.23 -2.18 -7.98
CA LEU A 38 -5.45 -0.92 -7.29
C LEU A 38 -4.71 0.24 -7.97
N ASP A 39 -5.38 1.40 -7.98
CA ASP A 39 -4.80 2.67 -8.42
C ASP A 39 -3.66 3.12 -7.51
N LYS A 40 -2.75 3.93 -8.06
CA LYS A 40 -1.60 4.47 -7.33
C LYS A 40 -2.02 5.27 -6.09
N ILE A 41 -3.13 6.02 -6.18
CA ILE A 41 -3.66 6.82 -5.07
C ILE A 41 -4.16 5.88 -3.95
N THR A 42 -4.94 4.85 -4.30
CA THR A 42 -5.44 3.87 -3.33
C THR A 42 -4.31 3.12 -2.66
N LYS A 43 -3.30 2.68 -3.42
CA LYS A 43 -2.08 2.04 -2.89
C LYS A 43 -1.35 2.95 -1.90
N LYS A 44 -1.14 4.22 -2.26
CA LYS A 44 -0.51 5.23 -1.38
C LYS A 44 -1.27 5.37 -0.06
N ASN A 45 -2.60 5.52 -0.12
CA ASN A 45 -3.43 5.69 1.07
C ASN A 45 -3.34 4.45 1.98
N LYS A 46 -3.44 3.25 1.40
CA LYS A 46 -3.29 2.00 2.14
C LYS A 46 -1.90 1.84 2.78
N LEU A 47 -0.83 2.24 2.08
CA LEU A 47 0.53 2.27 2.65
C LEU A 47 0.65 3.27 3.81
N PHE A 48 -0.05 4.40 3.77
CA PHE A 48 -0.04 5.37 4.87
C PHE A 48 -0.78 4.85 6.09
N CYS A 49 -1.94 4.21 5.92
CA CYS A 49 -2.64 3.55 7.00
C CYS A 49 -1.79 2.43 7.63
N TYR A 50 -1.11 1.64 6.80
CA TYR A 50 -0.17 0.63 7.29
C TYR A 50 1.00 1.25 8.07
N ALA A 51 1.58 2.35 7.58
CA ALA A 51 2.67 3.03 8.26
C ALA A 51 2.29 3.48 9.68
N GLU A 52 1.06 3.94 9.87
CA GLU A 52 0.54 4.36 11.17
C GLU A 52 0.39 3.18 12.13
N LYS A 53 -0.25 2.09 11.68
CA LYS A 53 -0.37 0.84 12.46
C LYS A 53 1.01 0.31 12.86
N PHE A 54 1.92 0.22 11.88
CA PHE A 54 3.28 -0.28 12.08
C PHE A 54 4.09 0.61 13.03
N ALA A 55 3.97 1.93 12.92
CA ALA A 55 4.65 2.87 13.83
C ALA A 55 4.12 2.77 15.25
N LEU A 56 2.82 2.58 15.44
CA LEU A 56 2.22 2.39 16.75
C LEU A 56 2.72 1.09 17.41
N GLU A 57 2.74 -0.01 16.66
CA GLU A 57 3.24 -1.32 17.12
C GLU A 57 4.73 -1.28 17.51
N ASN A 58 5.54 -0.57 16.73
CA ASN A 58 6.99 -0.45 16.96
C ASN A 58 7.38 0.76 17.83
N LYS A 59 6.40 1.53 18.33
CA LYS A 59 6.61 2.74 19.16
C LYS A 59 7.51 3.80 18.49
N TYR A 60 7.36 3.99 17.18
CA TYR A 60 8.09 5.00 16.44
C TYR A 60 7.61 6.41 16.74
N ASN A 61 8.53 7.36 16.71
CA ASN A 61 8.20 8.78 16.87
C ASN A 61 7.63 9.39 15.57
N ALA A 62 7.13 10.63 15.66
CA ALA A 62 6.54 11.33 14.51
C ALA A 62 7.53 11.54 13.34
N SER A 63 8.83 11.71 13.63
CA SER A 63 9.87 11.84 12.61
C SER A 63 10.07 10.51 11.87
N GLU A 64 10.15 9.40 12.59
CA GLU A 64 10.28 8.05 12.04
C GLU A 64 9.05 7.66 11.21
N LEU A 65 7.84 7.97 11.68
CA LEU A 65 6.61 7.77 10.90
C LEU A 65 6.63 8.58 9.60
N LYS A 66 7.08 9.84 9.64
CA LYS A 66 7.22 10.68 8.44
C LYS A 66 8.23 10.10 7.45
N MET A 67 9.37 9.62 7.96
CA MET A 67 10.39 8.94 7.14
C MET A 67 9.83 7.65 6.51
N LEU A 68 9.04 6.87 7.25
CA LEU A 68 8.40 5.65 6.75
C LEU A 68 7.40 5.94 5.64
N LYS A 69 6.51 6.93 5.83
CA LYS A 69 5.55 7.37 4.80
C LYS A 69 6.25 7.86 3.54
N MET A 70 7.32 8.66 3.71
CA MET A 70 8.13 9.14 2.59
C MET A 70 8.84 7.99 1.87
N PHE A 71 9.34 7.00 2.60
CA PHE A 71 9.96 5.81 2.05
C PHE A 71 8.97 5.00 1.21
N PHE A 72 7.74 4.79 1.69
CA PHE A 72 6.69 4.11 0.91
C PHE A 72 6.31 4.85 -0.36
N LEU A 73 6.21 6.18 -0.32
CA LEU A 73 5.96 6.97 -1.53
C LEU A 73 7.08 6.77 -2.56
N LYS A 74 8.34 6.94 -2.15
CA LYS A 74 9.52 6.76 -3.02
C LYS A 74 9.61 5.34 -3.59
N THR A 75 9.27 4.31 -2.82
CA THR A 75 9.34 2.91 -3.27
C THR A 75 8.17 2.53 -4.16
N LEU A 76 6.99 3.11 -3.92
CA LEU A 76 5.83 2.97 -4.80
C LEU A 76 6.09 3.61 -6.17
N GLU A 77 6.67 4.82 -6.20
CA GLU A 77 7.06 5.51 -7.44
C GLU A 77 8.08 4.72 -8.27
N LYS A 78 9.06 4.10 -7.58
CA LYS A 78 10.04 3.18 -8.20
C LYS A 78 9.45 1.83 -8.63
N GLY A 79 8.16 1.61 -8.40
CA GLY A 79 7.45 0.38 -8.75
C GLY A 79 7.80 -0.85 -7.89
N LYS A 80 8.53 -0.67 -6.78
CA LYS A 80 8.97 -1.77 -5.90
C LYS A 80 7.81 -2.38 -5.10
N LEU A 81 6.73 -1.66 -4.88
CA LEU A 81 5.55 -2.13 -4.13
C LEU A 81 4.32 -2.39 -5.02
N ASN A 82 4.52 -2.57 -6.33
CA ASN A 82 3.40 -2.78 -7.26
C ASN A 82 2.95 -4.24 -7.37
N LYS A 83 3.81 -5.19 -7.01
CA LYS A 83 3.55 -6.63 -7.16
C LYS A 83 2.97 -7.22 -5.88
N ILE A 84 2.16 -8.26 -6.04
CA ILE A 84 1.53 -9.00 -4.93
C ILE A 84 2.58 -9.64 -4.01
N LYS A 85 3.74 -10.06 -4.54
CA LYS A 85 4.82 -10.67 -3.75
C LYS A 85 5.49 -9.69 -2.76
N GLU A 86 5.39 -8.40 -3.03
CA GLU A 86 6.09 -7.34 -2.29
C GLU A 86 5.22 -6.77 -1.15
N VAL A 87 3.92 -7.07 -1.15
CA VAL A 87 2.95 -6.56 -0.20
C VAL A 87 1.98 -7.67 0.18
N ASN A 88 1.95 -8.05 1.46
CA ASN A 88 0.95 -8.97 1.98
C ASN A 88 -0.35 -8.19 2.22
N TYR A 89 -1.25 -8.26 1.23
CA TYR A 89 -2.51 -7.53 1.19
C TYR A 89 -3.68 -8.50 1.30
N SER A 90 -4.58 -8.25 2.25
CA SER A 90 -5.83 -9.01 2.37
C SER A 90 -6.92 -8.37 1.53
N VAL A 91 -7.46 -9.12 0.57
CA VAL A 91 -8.58 -8.69 -0.28
C VAL A 91 -9.87 -8.62 0.54
N GLU A 92 -10.02 -9.45 1.57
CA GLU A 92 -11.21 -9.50 2.43
C GLU A 92 -11.32 -8.26 3.31
N THR A 93 -10.24 -7.90 4.01
CA THR A 93 -10.20 -6.72 4.89
C THR A 93 -9.83 -5.43 4.16
N GLN A 94 -9.43 -5.55 2.88
CA GLN A 94 -8.94 -4.46 2.05
C GLN A 94 -7.71 -3.75 2.64
N ASP A 95 -6.94 -4.41 3.50
CA ASP A 95 -5.82 -3.82 4.24
C ASP A 95 -4.50 -4.55 4.02
N ILE A 96 -3.40 -3.81 4.17
CA ILE A 96 -2.04 -4.36 4.14
C ILE A 96 -1.77 -4.96 5.53
N LEU A 97 -1.47 -6.26 5.55
CA LEU A 97 -1.12 -7.01 6.76
C LEU A 97 0.38 -6.86 7.08
N SER A 98 1.23 -6.91 6.06
CA SER A 98 2.67 -6.75 6.22
C SER A 98 3.36 -6.42 4.89
N ILE A 99 4.55 -5.84 4.96
CA ILE A 99 5.41 -5.59 3.80
C ILE A 99 6.69 -6.42 3.96
N PRO A 100 6.80 -7.56 3.25
CA PRO A 100 8.00 -8.38 3.27
C PRO A 100 9.26 -7.58 2.94
N GLY A 101 10.36 -7.86 3.64
CA GLY A 101 11.64 -7.20 3.42
C GLY A 101 11.74 -5.78 3.98
N LEU A 102 10.66 -5.18 4.51
CA LEU A 102 10.74 -3.89 5.21
C LEU A 102 11.68 -4.01 6.42
N PHE A 103 12.72 -3.19 6.43
CA PHE A 103 13.72 -3.19 7.48
C PHE A 103 14.16 -1.77 7.81
N PHE A 104 14.17 -1.46 9.11
CA PHE A 104 14.71 -0.21 9.63
C PHE A 104 16.16 -0.40 10.05
N ASN A 105 17.06 0.32 9.39
CA ASN A 105 18.46 0.36 9.76
C ASN A 105 18.65 1.38 10.89
N GLN A 106 18.90 0.89 12.10
CA GLN A 106 19.08 1.74 13.28
C GLN A 106 20.36 2.59 13.20
N THR A 107 21.41 2.10 12.55
CA THR A 107 22.70 2.80 12.40
C THR A 107 22.58 3.99 11.47
N THR A 108 21.94 3.81 10.31
CA THR A 108 21.78 4.89 9.33
C THR A 108 20.45 5.63 9.46
N LYS A 109 19.59 5.24 10.41
CA LYS A 109 18.23 5.77 10.63
C LYS A 109 17.37 5.77 9.36
N ASN A 110 17.52 4.76 8.50
CA ASN A 110 16.85 4.68 7.21
C ASN A 110 16.02 3.40 7.04
N PHE A 111 14.89 3.53 6.37
CA PHE A 111 14.08 2.39 5.92
C PHE A 111 14.63 1.81 4.61
N THR A 112 14.61 0.49 4.51
CA THR A 112 15.07 -0.27 3.35
C THR A 112 14.14 -1.45 3.07
N LEU A 113 14.14 -1.92 1.81
CA LEU A 113 13.53 -3.19 1.42
C LEU A 113 14.66 -4.17 1.13
N ARG A 114 14.81 -5.19 1.97
CA ARG A 114 15.77 -6.29 1.77
C ARG A 114 15.19 -7.32 0.80
N ASN A 115 16.04 -7.88 -0.04
CA ASN A 115 15.63 -8.99 -0.91
C ASN A 115 15.36 -10.22 -0.05
N MET A 116 14.14 -10.75 -0.11
CA MET A 116 13.73 -11.93 0.68
C MET A 116 13.87 -13.24 -0.09
N ASP A 117 14.28 -13.21 -1.36
CA ASP A 117 14.50 -14.42 -2.14
C ASP A 117 15.88 -15.05 -1.80
N PRO A 118 15.91 -16.21 -1.13
CA PRO A 118 17.15 -16.88 -0.76
C PRO A 118 17.92 -17.46 -1.96
N LYS A 119 17.30 -17.56 -3.14
CA LYS A 119 17.99 -18.01 -4.37
C LYS A 119 18.76 -16.89 -5.08
N HIS A 120 18.43 -15.64 -4.77
CA HIS A 120 19.03 -14.45 -5.35
C HIS A 120 19.76 -13.63 -4.27
N VAL A 121 20.64 -14.29 -3.52
CA VAL A 121 21.58 -13.60 -2.62
C VAL A 121 22.57 -12.82 -3.47
N SER A 122 22.80 -11.54 -3.11
CA SER A 122 23.76 -10.71 -3.83
C SER A 122 25.15 -11.34 -3.83
N THR A 123 25.68 -11.64 -5.01
CA THR A 123 27.02 -12.23 -5.23
C THR A 123 28.16 -11.28 -4.86
N LEU A 124 27.84 -10.06 -4.38
CA LEU A 124 28.82 -9.10 -3.86
C LEU A 124 29.68 -9.68 -2.72
N LYS A 125 29.17 -10.62 -1.91
CA LYS A 125 29.95 -11.29 -0.85
C LYS A 125 30.99 -12.28 -1.37
N SER A 126 30.78 -12.83 -2.57
CA SER A 126 31.71 -13.77 -3.22
C SER A 126 32.66 -13.09 -4.20
N LEU A 127 32.54 -11.77 -4.38
CA LEU A 127 33.50 -11.03 -5.21
C LEU A 127 34.82 -10.89 -4.44
N PRO A 128 35.96 -11.25 -5.05
CA PRO A 128 37.26 -11.02 -4.45
C PRO A 128 37.50 -9.52 -4.27
N SER A 129 37.79 -9.09 -3.04
CA SER A 129 38.19 -7.71 -2.73
C SER A 129 39.49 -7.39 -3.47
N LYS A 130 39.48 -6.40 -4.37
CA LYS A 130 40.65 -5.95 -5.13
C LYS A 130 41.57 -5.05 -4.29
N ASN A 131 41.80 -5.40 -3.02
CA ASN A 131 42.68 -4.66 -2.13
C ASN A 131 43.86 -5.53 -1.72
N GLY A 132 45.00 -5.29 -2.36
CA GLY A 132 46.29 -5.74 -1.85
C GLY A 132 47.26 -6.18 -2.94
N LYS A 133 47.89 -5.21 -3.64
CA LYS A 133 49.33 -5.20 -3.97
C LYS A 133 49.78 -3.75 -4.19
N GLN A 134 50.16 -3.06 -3.11
CA GLN A 134 51.16 -2.00 -3.25
C GLN A 134 52.47 -2.70 -3.65
N LYS A 135 52.94 -2.47 -4.88
CA LYS A 135 54.33 -2.75 -5.22
C LYS A 135 55.17 -1.71 -4.48
N ILE A 136 55.92 -2.16 -3.50
CA ILE A 136 57.07 -1.43 -2.97
C ILE A 136 58.20 -1.74 -3.96
N GLU A 137 58.71 -0.71 -4.61
CA GLU A 137 59.97 -0.72 -5.37
C GLU A 137 60.83 0.42 -4.85
#